data_AF-A0A849WH65-F1
#
_entry.id   AF-A0A849WH65-F1
#
_cell.length_a   1.000
_cell.length_b   1.000
_cell.length_c   1.000
_cell.angle_alpha   90.00
_cell.angle_beta   90.00
_cell.angle_gamma   90.00
#
_symmetry.space_group_name_H-M   'P 1'
#
loop_
_entity.id
_entity.type
_entity.pdbx_description
1 polymer ?
#
loop_
_entity_poly.entity_id
_entity_poly.type
_entity_poly.pdbx_seq_one_letter_code
_entity_poly.pdbx_strand_id
1 'polypeptide(L)'
;MNPKLKTIAMRFVLYTLLTGGAVIVLLPLFWMILTACKQSGQALEFRFFPDAFVESEAKTIMSVQEGKSLATFEYDPRLHPSMPAATKVNLAGEMNGWNPNANSLVKEGMVWTITLPIAPGRYEYKFVINGSKWTPDQGNPPKDGGDCNSVIELKPGRCSNKILSDATELVGKELIFKIYRPQSNVLQAKVNKQAYPLEKDKDGYFHGRVLVQEEQPQYSILEPQTFWEGMKKIYTFSNFTKVLNNPEFPFSTFFLNSLIVAAGTALATVFLCTMAGYAFAKKEFFMKKQLFAILLSTMMIPGMIFMVPQFAIVNKFNWINTYQGMIVPHLANIFGLFLLRQYISTIPDSLFEAATIDGASELQIFKIIIIPLSLPIMVTLFLLTFVGQWGNFLWQLIVNTPDSVYRTLPVGLALFRGQYGQDWEMMMAGACFSILPIAILFLLAQRVFIEGMTSGSVKE
;
A
#
# COMPACT_ATOMS: atom_id res chain seq x y z
N MET A 1 -21.45 1.03 -48.41
CA MET A 1 -20.28 1.01 -47.50
C MET A 1 -19.35 -0.11 -47.93
N ASN A 2 -18.07 0.18 -48.20
CA ASN A 2 -17.11 -0.81 -48.70
C ASN A 2 -16.97 -1.98 -47.69
N PRO A 3 -17.15 -3.26 -48.09
CA PRO A 3 -17.13 -4.41 -47.18
C PRO A 3 -15.80 -4.52 -46.40
N LYS A 4 -14.67 -4.11 -46.99
CA LYS A 4 -13.38 -4.02 -46.27
C LYS A 4 -13.42 -3.00 -45.13
N LEU A 5 -14.09 -1.85 -45.34
CA LEU A 5 -14.23 -0.80 -44.34
C LEU A 5 -15.12 -1.27 -43.17
N LYS A 6 -16.18 -2.05 -43.47
CA LYS A 6 -17.04 -2.66 -42.44
C LYS A 6 -16.27 -3.68 -41.59
N THR A 7 -15.41 -4.50 -42.19
CA THR A 7 -14.58 -5.46 -41.45
C THR A 7 -13.52 -4.76 -40.58
N ILE A 8 -12.88 -3.71 -41.09
CA ILE A 8 -11.90 -2.91 -40.32
C ILE A 8 -12.60 -2.22 -39.15
N ALA A 9 -13.74 -1.56 -39.37
CA ALA A 9 -14.51 -0.91 -38.32
C ALA A 9 -14.97 -1.91 -37.24
N MET A 10 -15.43 -3.10 -37.64
CA MET A 10 -15.83 -4.14 -36.69
C MET A 10 -14.65 -4.64 -35.85
N ARG A 11 -13.47 -4.87 -36.46
CA ARG A 11 -12.26 -5.25 -35.72
C ARG A 11 -11.81 -4.16 -34.76
N PHE A 12 -11.88 -2.90 -35.19
CA PHE A 12 -11.56 -1.76 -34.33
C PHE A 12 -12.46 -1.74 -33.09
N VAL A 13 -13.79 -1.80 -33.27
CA VAL A 13 -14.75 -1.85 -32.17
C VAL A 13 -14.47 -3.04 -31.24
N LEU A 14 -14.21 -4.23 -31.80
CA LEU A 14 -13.91 -5.43 -31.03
C LEU A 14 -12.62 -5.29 -30.21
N TYR A 15 -11.54 -4.76 -30.80
CA TYR A 15 -10.29 -4.54 -30.08
C TYR A 15 -10.42 -3.46 -29.01
N THR A 16 -11.15 -2.37 -29.28
CA THR A 16 -11.43 -1.35 -28.26
C THR A 16 -12.24 -1.92 -27.10
N LEU A 17 -13.22 -2.78 -27.37
CA LEU A 17 -14.03 -3.42 -26.33
C LEU A 17 -13.21 -4.43 -25.52
N LEU A 18 -12.39 -5.26 -26.17
CA LEU A 18 -11.50 -6.21 -25.49
C LEU A 18 -10.44 -5.50 -24.63
N THR A 19 -9.82 -4.45 -25.16
CA THR A 19 -8.83 -3.66 -24.40
C THR A 19 -9.49 -2.90 -23.26
N GLY A 20 -10.65 -2.29 -23.48
CA GLY A 20 -11.44 -1.66 -22.42
C GLY A 20 -11.84 -2.65 -21.31
N GLY A 21 -12.28 -3.85 -21.70
CA GLY A 21 -12.57 -4.93 -20.75
C GLY A 21 -11.34 -5.36 -19.94
N ALA A 22 -10.19 -5.51 -20.60
CA ALA A 22 -8.93 -5.84 -19.92
C ALA A 22 -8.52 -4.76 -18.91
N VAL A 23 -8.66 -3.47 -19.27
CA VAL A 23 -8.36 -2.35 -18.35
C VAL A 23 -9.28 -2.38 -17.13
N ILE A 24 -10.58 -2.61 -17.32
CA ILE A 24 -11.54 -2.71 -16.21
C ILE A 24 -11.20 -3.86 -15.28
N VAL A 25 -10.82 -5.02 -15.82
CA VAL A 25 -10.44 -6.21 -15.03
C VAL A 25 -9.14 -5.99 -14.27
N LEU A 26 -8.18 -5.25 -14.84
CA LEU A 26 -6.88 -4.98 -14.21
C LEU A 26 -6.90 -3.78 -13.25
N LEU A 27 -7.92 -2.93 -13.32
CA LEU A 27 -8.01 -1.72 -12.50
C LEU A 27 -7.94 -2.02 -10.98
N PRO A 28 -8.65 -3.01 -10.42
CA PRO A 28 -8.54 -3.34 -9.00
C PRO A 28 -7.14 -3.81 -8.60
N LEU A 29 -6.47 -4.59 -9.47
CA LEU A 29 -5.11 -5.05 -9.24
C LEU A 29 -4.13 -3.87 -9.22
N PHE A 30 -4.25 -2.98 -10.21
CA PHE A 30 -3.45 -1.76 -10.29
C PHE A 30 -3.65 -0.88 -9.06
N TRP A 31 -4.90 -0.64 -8.66
CA TRP A 31 -5.23 0.14 -7.47
C TRP A 31 -4.68 -0.49 -6.18
N MET A 32 -4.77 -1.81 -6.06
CA MET A 32 -4.22 -2.56 -4.93
C MET A 32 -2.70 -2.37 -4.83
N ILE A 33 -1.97 -2.55 -5.93
CA ILE A 33 -0.49 -2.37 -5.96
C ILE A 33 -0.11 -0.94 -5.61
N LEU A 34 -0.80 0.05 -6.17
CA LEU A 34 -0.52 1.45 -5.85
C LEU A 34 -0.77 1.75 -4.38
N THR A 35 -1.89 1.29 -3.83
CA THR A 35 -2.24 1.50 -2.42
C THR A 35 -1.25 0.81 -1.49
N ALA A 36 -0.78 -0.38 -1.85
CA ALA A 36 0.28 -1.09 -1.12
C ALA A 36 1.59 -0.29 -1.07
N CYS A 37 1.87 0.50 -2.12
CA CYS A 37 3.03 1.36 -2.18
C CYS A 37 2.82 2.72 -1.50
N LYS A 38 1.63 3.14 -1.09
CA LYS A 38 1.45 4.48 -0.50
C LYS A 38 2.01 4.58 0.92
N GLN A 39 2.34 5.79 1.37
CA GLN A 39 2.65 6.02 2.78
C GLN A 39 1.43 5.74 3.67
N SER A 40 1.67 5.35 4.93
CA SER A 40 0.61 5.04 5.90
C SER A 40 -0.33 6.23 6.12
N GLY A 41 -1.63 5.99 6.03
CA GLY A 41 -2.67 7.02 6.17
C GLY A 41 -3.07 7.70 4.85
N GLN A 42 -2.41 7.38 3.73
CA GLN A 42 -2.71 7.94 2.40
C GLN A 42 -3.50 6.99 1.50
N ALA A 43 -3.92 5.82 1.97
CA ALA A 43 -4.63 4.83 1.15
C ALA A 43 -5.81 5.41 0.38
N LEU A 44 -6.61 6.26 1.02
CA LEU A 44 -7.82 6.88 0.45
C LEU A 44 -7.54 8.14 -0.39
N GLU A 45 -6.30 8.65 -0.40
CA GLU A 45 -5.96 9.81 -1.21
C GLU A 45 -5.82 9.42 -2.68
N PHE A 46 -6.60 10.02 -3.58
CA PHE A 46 -6.52 9.79 -5.03
C PHE A 46 -5.36 10.58 -5.67
N ARG A 47 -4.17 10.48 -5.08
CA ARG A 47 -2.96 11.15 -5.57
C ARG A 47 -2.01 10.14 -6.20
N PHE A 48 -1.95 10.18 -7.53
CA PHE A 48 -1.08 9.30 -8.33
C PHE A 48 0.24 9.96 -8.69
N PHE A 49 0.24 11.28 -8.81
CA PHE A 49 1.38 12.07 -9.21
C PHE A 49 1.68 13.12 -8.14
N PRO A 50 2.96 13.47 -7.93
CA PRO A 50 3.32 14.52 -7.02
C PRO A 50 2.91 15.88 -7.55
N ASP A 51 2.61 16.78 -6.63
CA ASP A 51 2.43 18.18 -7.01
C ASP A 51 3.75 18.74 -7.51
N ALA A 52 3.71 19.71 -8.41
CA ALA A 52 4.94 20.36 -8.87
C ALA A 52 5.65 21.14 -7.74
N PHE A 53 4.91 21.52 -6.69
CA PHE A 53 5.39 22.31 -5.57
C PHE A 53 5.11 21.62 -4.24
N VAL A 54 6.02 21.80 -3.29
CA VAL A 54 5.85 21.47 -1.87
C VAL A 54 5.46 22.75 -1.15
N GLU A 55 4.36 22.70 -0.42
CA GLU A 55 3.91 23.79 0.42
C GLU A 55 4.57 23.72 1.80
N SER A 56 5.19 24.82 2.23
CA SER A 56 5.69 24.97 3.60
C SER A 56 4.52 25.08 4.59
N GLU A 57 4.82 24.97 5.88
CA GLU A 57 3.84 25.33 6.91
C GLU A 57 3.32 26.77 6.70
N ALA A 58 2.03 26.97 6.97
CA ALA A 58 1.40 28.27 6.87
C ALA A 58 1.84 29.16 8.05
N LYS A 59 2.27 30.38 7.72
CA LYS A 59 2.77 31.37 8.66
C LYS A 59 1.83 32.56 8.74
N THR A 60 1.57 33.04 9.95
CA THR A 60 0.79 34.27 10.17
C THR A 60 1.75 35.44 10.34
N ILE A 61 1.57 36.52 9.58
CA ILE A 61 2.35 37.74 9.76
C ILE A 61 1.74 38.58 10.88
N MET A 62 2.54 38.84 11.92
CA MET A 62 2.17 39.77 12.98
C MET A 62 2.29 41.23 12.50
N SER A 63 1.26 42.02 12.77
CA SER A 63 1.27 43.47 12.58
C SER A 63 2.05 44.16 13.69
N VAL A 64 2.77 45.24 13.36
CA VAL A 64 3.46 46.06 14.35
C VAL A 64 2.42 46.94 15.04
N GLN A 65 2.27 46.79 16.35
CA GLN A 65 1.42 47.67 17.15
C GLN A 65 2.11 49.03 17.35
N GLU A 66 1.34 50.11 17.36
CA GLU A 66 1.85 51.48 17.50
C GLU A 66 2.72 51.62 18.77
N GLY A 67 3.93 52.15 18.62
CA GLY A 67 4.90 52.31 19.72
C GLY A 67 5.63 51.03 20.18
N LYS A 68 5.32 49.85 19.63
CA LYS A 68 6.00 48.58 19.97
C LYS A 68 7.04 48.19 18.91
N SER A 69 7.97 47.30 19.28
CA SER A 69 8.89 46.70 18.33
C SER A 69 8.55 45.22 18.08
N LEU A 70 8.81 44.76 16.87
CA LEU A 70 8.70 43.35 16.48
C LEU A 70 10.09 42.89 16.06
N ALA A 71 10.72 42.05 16.87
CA ALA A 71 12.09 41.62 16.70
C ALA A 71 12.15 40.22 16.08
N THR A 72 12.77 40.09 14.91
CA THR A 72 13.05 38.80 14.27
C THR A 72 14.50 38.39 14.56
N PHE A 73 14.66 37.22 15.15
CA PHE A 73 15.96 36.62 15.41
C PHE A 73 16.18 35.45 14.48
N GLU A 74 17.24 35.50 13.69
CA GLU A 74 17.66 34.42 12.80
C GLU A 74 19.00 33.84 13.23
N TYR A 75 19.04 32.51 13.41
CA TYR A 75 20.25 31.74 13.63
C TYR A 75 20.61 30.94 12.37
N ASP A 76 21.81 31.15 11.83
CA ASP A 76 22.33 30.40 10.69
C ASP A 76 23.41 29.40 11.14
N PRO A 77 23.12 28.09 11.13
CA PRO A 77 24.09 27.07 11.52
C PRO A 77 25.41 27.11 10.72
N ARG A 78 25.40 27.65 9.49
CA ARG A 78 26.59 27.71 8.63
C ARG A 78 27.66 28.68 9.15
N LEU A 79 27.25 29.68 9.92
CA LEU A 79 28.18 30.60 10.60
C LEU A 79 28.88 29.90 11.78
N HIS A 80 28.40 28.73 12.21
CA HIS A 80 28.94 28.00 13.35
C HIS A 80 29.41 26.58 12.97
N PRO A 81 30.44 26.43 12.11
CA PRO A 81 30.86 25.13 11.57
C PRO A 81 31.38 24.15 12.64
N SER A 82 31.78 24.65 13.82
CA SER A 82 32.23 23.85 14.97
C SER A 82 31.09 23.38 15.88
N MET A 83 29.84 23.70 15.56
CA MET A 83 28.66 23.28 16.34
C MET A 83 28.07 21.96 15.82
N PRO A 84 27.52 21.12 16.73
CA PRO A 84 26.77 19.95 16.31
C PRO A 84 25.53 20.37 15.51
N ALA A 85 25.01 19.46 14.68
CA ALA A 85 23.78 19.69 13.94
C ALA A 85 22.65 20.11 14.91
N ALA A 86 22.09 21.30 14.67
CA ALA A 86 21.00 21.83 15.46
C ALA A 86 19.72 21.05 15.13
N THR A 87 19.16 20.36 16.12
CA THR A 87 17.81 19.75 16.08
C THR A 87 16.78 20.63 16.79
N LYS A 88 17.24 21.48 17.72
CA LYS A 88 16.44 22.47 18.40
C LYS A 88 17.28 23.73 18.66
N VAL A 89 16.69 24.89 18.40
CA VAL A 89 17.31 26.20 18.67
C VAL A 89 16.32 27.02 19.46
N ASN A 90 16.75 27.56 20.60
CA ASN A 90 15.96 28.47 21.43
C ASN A 90 16.68 29.82 21.55
N LEU A 91 15.90 30.88 21.75
CA LEU A 91 16.41 32.22 22.03
C LEU A 91 16.32 32.51 23.53
N ALA A 92 17.44 32.85 24.16
CA ALA A 92 17.49 33.22 25.57
C ALA A 92 18.15 34.59 25.74
N GLY A 93 17.58 35.43 26.60
CA GLY A 93 18.10 36.77 26.84
C GLY A 93 17.25 37.55 27.84
N GLU A 94 17.53 38.84 28.00
CA GLU A 94 16.84 39.71 28.96
C GLU A 94 15.31 39.73 28.75
N MET A 95 14.87 39.66 27.49
CA MET A 95 13.45 39.63 27.10
C MET A 95 12.66 38.42 27.62
N ASN A 96 13.34 37.35 28.05
CA ASN A 96 12.69 36.16 28.62
C ASN A 96 13.35 35.67 29.91
N GLY A 97 14.07 36.57 30.61
CA GLY A 97 14.76 36.25 31.86
C GLY A 97 15.81 35.15 31.71
N TRP A 98 16.48 35.07 30.56
CA TRP A 98 17.51 34.07 30.25
C TRP A 98 17.03 32.62 30.31
N ASN A 99 15.73 32.36 30.10
CA ASN A 99 15.19 31.00 30.10
C ASN A 99 15.62 30.23 28.83
N PRO A 100 16.44 29.15 28.94
CA PRO A 100 16.95 28.41 27.78
C PRO A 100 15.91 27.57 27.06
N ASN A 101 14.73 27.36 27.66
CA ASN A 101 13.65 26.56 27.10
C ASN A 101 12.51 27.39 26.49
N ALA A 102 12.54 28.72 26.68
CA ALA A 102 11.59 29.63 26.09
C ALA A 102 11.95 29.97 24.63
N ASN A 103 10.98 30.51 23.89
CA ASN A 103 11.19 31.08 22.55
C ASN A 103 11.92 30.14 21.58
N SER A 104 11.35 28.96 21.34
CA SER A 104 11.87 28.02 20.34
C SER A 104 11.75 28.57 18.92
N LEU A 105 12.86 28.57 18.20
CA LEU A 105 12.91 28.96 16.80
C LEU A 105 12.35 27.84 15.91
N VAL A 106 11.81 28.24 14.77
CA VAL A 106 11.33 27.34 13.71
C VAL A 106 12.39 27.29 12.61
N LYS A 107 12.66 26.09 12.06
CA LYS A 107 13.63 25.91 10.98
C LYS A 107 13.01 26.27 9.63
N GLU A 108 13.63 27.20 8.92
CA GLU A 108 13.22 27.69 7.60
C GLU A 108 14.36 27.51 6.60
N GLY A 109 14.21 26.53 5.70
CA GLY A 109 15.30 26.12 4.81
C GLY A 109 16.55 25.72 5.59
N MET A 110 17.59 26.55 5.52
CA MET A 110 18.86 26.32 6.22
C MET A 110 18.99 27.09 7.54
N VAL A 111 18.12 28.05 7.82
CA VAL A 111 18.21 28.92 9.00
C VAL A 111 17.12 28.62 10.02
N TRP A 112 17.29 29.10 11.24
CA TRP A 112 16.28 29.04 12.29
C TRP A 112 15.79 30.46 12.56
N THR A 113 14.49 30.67 12.70
CA THR A 113 13.94 32.01 12.93
C THR A 113 12.85 32.02 14.01
N ILE A 114 12.73 33.15 14.70
CA ILE A 114 11.58 33.48 15.55
C ILE A 114 11.32 34.97 15.46
N THR A 115 10.04 35.36 15.48
CA THR A 115 9.64 36.77 15.56
C THR A 115 8.87 36.97 16.85
N LEU A 116 9.25 37.98 17.65
CA LEU A 116 8.66 38.25 18.96
C LEU A 116 8.28 39.74 19.08
N PRO A 117 7.14 40.06 19.71
CA PRO A 117 6.83 41.42 20.13
C PRO A 117 7.67 41.78 21.37
N ILE A 118 8.57 42.74 21.25
CA ILE A 118 9.46 43.20 22.34
C ILE A 118 9.35 44.72 22.44
N ALA A 119 9.46 45.29 23.64
CA ALA A 119 9.48 46.75 23.77
C ALA A 119 10.73 47.34 23.09
N PRO A 120 10.70 48.57 22.56
CA PRO A 120 11.91 49.26 22.13
C PRO A 120 12.91 49.38 23.29
N GLY A 121 14.19 49.16 23.00
CA GLY A 121 15.23 49.09 24.02
C GLY A 121 16.46 48.33 23.56
N ARG A 122 17.51 48.31 24.39
CA ARG A 122 18.71 47.52 24.18
C ARG A 122 18.55 46.21 24.97
N TYR A 123 18.75 45.07 24.30
CA TYR A 123 18.61 43.75 24.90
C TYR A 123 19.83 42.88 24.64
N GLU A 124 20.25 42.14 25.67
CA GLU A 124 21.24 41.07 25.54
C GLU A 124 20.59 39.70 25.29
N TYR A 125 21.19 38.90 24.41
CA TYR A 125 20.70 37.57 24.05
C TYR A 125 21.79 36.60 23.59
N LYS A 126 21.45 35.31 23.59
CA LYS A 126 22.22 34.17 23.05
C LYS A 126 21.26 33.13 22.46
N PHE A 127 21.76 32.31 21.55
CA PHE A 127 21.07 31.11 21.09
C PHE A 127 21.46 29.90 21.95
N VAL A 128 20.48 29.05 22.25
CA VAL A 128 20.67 27.78 22.97
C VAL A 128 20.40 26.63 22.00
N ILE A 129 21.46 25.92 21.63
CA ILE A 129 21.41 24.81 20.67
C ILE A 129 21.27 23.49 21.42
N ASN A 130 20.28 22.69 21.01
CA ASN A 130 19.96 21.38 21.56
C ASN A 130 19.80 21.38 23.10
N GLY A 131 19.38 22.51 23.67
CA GLY A 131 19.08 22.69 25.10
C GLY A 131 20.28 22.88 26.03
N SER A 132 21.52 22.73 25.56
CA SER A 132 22.71 22.77 26.43
C SER A 132 23.80 23.73 25.96
N LYS A 133 23.89 24.04 24.66
CA LYS A 133 25.02 24.76 24.10
C LYS A 133 24.66 26.23 23.85
N TRP A 134 25.21 27.13 24.66
CA TRP A 134 25.00 28.56 24.57
C TRP A 134 25.96 29.18 23.55
N THR A 135 25.42 29.94 22.62
CA THR A 135 26.18 30.48 21.49
C THR A 135 25.79 31.93 21.25
N PRO A 136 26.74 32.88 21.27
CA PRO A 136 26.48 34.24 20.84
C PRO A 136 26.18 34.26 19.33
N ASP A 137 25.38 35.22 18.90
CA ASP A 137 25.14 35.48 17.48
C ASP A 137 26.42 36.02 16.82
N GLN A 138 27.05 35.20 15.98
CA GLN A 138 28.24 35.63 15.21
C GLN A 138 27.90 36.67 14.13
N GLY A 139 26.64 36.75 13.70
CA GLY A 139 26.16 37.78 12.76
C GLY A 139 25.98 39.15 13.41
N ASN A 140 25.99 39.22 14.74
CA ASN A 140 25.87 40.44 15.51
C ASN A 140 26.74 40.35 16.78
N PRO A 141 28.08 40.45 16.61
CA PRO A 141 29.04 40.21 17.68
C PRO A 141 28.98 41.31 18.76
N PRO A 142 29.45 41.03 19.99
CA PRO A 142 29.50 42.03 21.05
C PRO A 142 30.41 43.20 20.66
N LYS A 143 30.03 44.44 20.99
CA LYS A 143 30.76 45.68 20.63
C LYS A 143 32.21 45.73 21.17
N ASP A 144 32.54 44.95 22.20
CA ASP A 144 33.83 45.05 22.92
C ASP A 144 34.77 43.82 22.75
N GLY A 145 34.52 42.94 21.77
CA GLY A 145 35.48 41.89 21.38
C GLY A 145 35.78 40.76 22.40
N GLY A 146 35.06 40.72 23.53
CA GLY A 146 35.15 39.65 24.55
C GLY A 146 34.04 38.58 24.43
N ASP A 147 34.07 37.59 25.34
CA ASP A 147 33.16 36.43 25.50
C ASP A 147 31.70 36.80 25.91
N CYS A 148 31.23 37.96 25.46
CA CYS A 148 30.04 38.64 25.91
C CYS A 148 28.77 38.19 25.15
N ASN A 149 27.61 38.56 25.70
CA ASN A 149 26.31 38.32 25.07
C ASN A 149 26.15 39.18 23.81
N SER A 150 25.40 38.67 22.83
CA SER A 150 25.03 39.46 21.65
C SER A 150 24.01 40.53 22.05
N VAL A 151 24.08 41.69 21.41
CA VAL A 151 23.25 42.84 21.75
C VAL A 151 22.38 43.22 20.56
N ILE A 152 21.09 43.44 20.79
CA ILE A 152 20.17 43.99 19.80
C ILE A 152 19.58 45.30 20.30
N GLU A 153 19.61 46.33 19.46
CA GLU A 153 18.99 47.63 19.74
C GLU A 153 17.68 47.72 18.97
N LEU A 154 16.56 47.68 19.68
CA LEU A 154 15.21 47.68 19.13
C LEU A 154 14.62 49.09 19.12
N LYS A 155 14.17 49.54 17.95
CA LYS A 155 13.41 50.78 17.76
C LYS A 155 11.93 50.44 17.53
N PRO A 156 10.99 51.38 17.72
CA PRO A 156 9.60 51.17 17.29
C PRO A 156 9.56 50.76 15.81
N GLY A 157 8.84 49.68 15.49
CA GLY A 157 8.88 49.07 14.15
C GLY A 157 9.38 47.63 14.12
N ARG A 158 9.71 47.14 12.92
CA ARG A 158 10.37 45.84 12.72
C ARG A 158 11.87 45.98 12.89
N CYS A 159 12.46 45.10 13.69
CA CYS A 159 13.89 45.04 13.94
C CYS A 159 14.35 43.59 13.73
N SER A 160 15.61 43.41 13.36
CA SER A 160 16.21 42.08 13.24
C SER A 160 17.61 42.07 13.83
N ASN A 161 18.06 40.90 14.28
CA ASN A 161 19.42 40.74 14.80
C ASN A 161 20.49 40.93 13.72
N LYS A 162 20.16 40.63 12.46
CA LYS A 162 21.02 40.78 11.28
C LYS A 162 20.18 41.00 10.02
N ILE A 163 20.83 41.07 8.86
CA ILE A 163 20.14 40.94 7.56
C ILE A 163 19.56 39.53 7.49
N LEU A 164 18.23 39.44 7.48
CA LEU A 164 17.52 38.17 7.39
C LEU A 164 17.75 37.52 6.03
N SER A 165 17.98 36.21 6.04
CA SER A 165 18.02 35.38 4.84
C SER A 165 16.62 35.31 4.21
N ASP A 166 15.59 35.14 5.04
CA ASP A 166 14.19 35.21 4.64
C ASP A 166 13.48 36.33 5.42
N ALA A 167 12.96 37.34 4.72
CA ALA A 167 12.17 38.42 5.29
C ALA A 167 10.81 38.50 4.58
N THR A 168 9.74 38.48 5.37
CA THR A 168 8.39 38.78 4.87
C THR A 168 7.77 39.84 5.75
N GLU A 169 7.37 40.95 5.14
CA GLU A 169 6.92 42.15 5.84
C GLU A 169 5.54 42.58 5.34
N LEU A 170 4.68 43.03 6.26
CA LEU A 170 3.42 43.67 5.93
C LEU A 170 3.61 45.18 6.04
N VAL A 171 3.55 45.88 4.91
CA VAL A 171 3.65 47.34 4.82
C VAL A 171 2.31 47.88 4.33
N GLY A 172 1.53 48.47 5.24
CA GLY A 172 0.15 48.86 4.95
C GLY A 172 -0.72 47.65 4.62
N LYS A 173 -1.10 47.51 3.34
CA LYS A 173 -1.87 46.37 2.80
C LYS A 173 -1.06 45.49 1.85
N GLU A 174 0.27 45.69 1.76
CA GLU A 174 1.14 44.89 0.90
C GLU A 174 2.00 43.93 1.75
N LEU A 175 1.93 42.64 1.44
CA LEU A 175 2.93 41.66 1.86
C LEU A 175 4.11 41.70 0.90
N ILE A 176 5.28 42.04 1.40
CA ILE A 176 6.53 42.07 0.67
C ILE A 176 7.35 40.84 1.07
N PHE A 177 7.71 40.02 0.08
CA PHE A 177 8.53 38.84 0.24
C PHE A 177 9.96 39.11 -0.20
N LYS A 178 10.93 38.64 0.58
CA LYS A 178 12.35 38.52 0.24
C LYS A 178 12.87 37.20 0.79
N ILE A 179 13.04 36.18 -0.05
CA ILE A 179 13.32 34.81 0.38
C ILE A 179 14.59 34.29 -0.28
N TYR A 180 15.57 33.85 0.48
CA TYR A 180 16.84 33.37 -0.04
C TYR A 180 16.77 31.89 -0.43
N ARG A 181 16.72 31.60 -1.74
CA ARG A 181 16.74 30.23 -2.28
C ARG A 181 17.68 30.14 -3.49
N PRO A 182 19.01 30.16 -3.27
CA PRO A 182 19.97 30.27 -4.37
C PRO A 182 19.90 29.09 -5.35
N GLN A 183 19.55 27.90 -4.85
CA GLN A 183 19.46 26.66 -5.64
C GLN A 183 18.13 26.51 -6.40
N SER A 184 17.09 27.24 -6.01
CA SER A 184 15.77 27.16 -6.65
C SER A 184 15.69 28.10 -7.85
N ASN A 185 15.06 27.66 -8.94
CA ASN A 185 14.86 28.49 -10.13
C ASN A 185 13.51 29.22 -10.14
N VAL A 186 12.53 28.67 -9.43
CA VAL A 186 11.17 29.21 -9.30
C VAL A 186 10.78 29.15 -7.84
N LEU A 187 10.01 30.12 -7.37
CA LEU A 187 9.42 30.13 -6.03
C LEU A 187 8.07 30.85 -6.13
N GLN A 188 7.09 30.40 -5.35
CA GLN A 188 5.81 31.10 -5.25
C GLN A 188 5.43 31.29 -3.78
N ALA A 189 4.77 32.39 -3.47
CA ALA A 189 4.12 32.60 -2.18
C ALA A 189 2.63 32.33 -2.33
N LYS A 190 2.07 31.47 -1.49
CA LYS A 190 0.63 31.23 -1.43
C LYS A 190 0.04 32.06 -0.31
N VAL A 191 -0.84 32.99 -0.66
CA VAL A 191 -1.53 33.89 0.26
C VAL A 191 -3.02 33.75 0.00
N ASN A 192 -3.83 33.54 1.04
CA ASN A 192 -5.29 33.38 0.92
C ASN A 192 -5.71 32.33 -0.13
N LYS A 193 -4.99 31.20 -0.17
CA LYS A 193 -5.15 30.08 -1.14
C LYS A 193 -4.76 30.37 -2.59
N GLN A 194 -4.33 31.58 -2.92
CA GLN A 194 -3.85 31.95 -4.24
C GLN A 194 -2.32 31.97 -4.28
N ALA A 195 -1.72 31.41 -5.33
CA ALA A 195 -0.28 31.38 -5.52
C ALA A 195 0.20 32.57 -6.35
N TYR A 196 1.27 33.23 -5.88
CA TYR A 196 1.89 34.40 -6.49
C TYR A 196 3.36 34.06 -6.78
N PRO A 197 3.80 34.12 -8.05
CA PRO A 197 5.21 33.88 -8.39
C PRO A 197 6.10 34.97 -7.79
N LEU A 198 7.29 34.57 -7.35
CA LEU A 198 8.32 35.47 -6.86
C LEU A 198 9.46 35.58 -7.90
N GLU A 199 10.03 36.77 -8.02
CA GLU A 199 11.10 37.08 -8.98
C GLU A 199 12.47 36.88 -8.34
N LYS A 200 13.33 36.07 -8.98
CA LYS A 200 14.68 35.80 -8.50
C LYS A 200 15.65 36.91 -8.93
N ASP A 201 16.39 37.46 -7.98
CA ASP A 201 17.50 38.38 -8.25
C ASP A 201 18.82 37.64 -8.53
N LYS A 202 19.87 38.40 -8.85
CA LYS A 202 21.20 37.87 -9.15
C LYS A 202 21.91 37.26 -7.93
N ASP A 203 21.52 37.70 -6.74
CA ASP A 203 22.14 37.29 -5.47
C ASP A 203 21.47 36.04 -4.88
N GLY A 204 20.39 35.54 -5.51
CA GLY A 204 19.69 34.33 -5.12
C GLY A 204 18.48 34.53 -4.22
N TYR A 205 18.03 35.78 -4.03
CA TYR A 205 16.79 36.10 -3.33
C TYR A 205 15.60 36.17 -4.29
N PHE A 206 14.45 35.76 -3.79
CA PHE A 206 13.16 35.86 -4.45
C PHE A 206 12.35 36.99 -3.84
N HIS A 207 11.87 37.90 -4.69
CA HIS A 207 11.11 39.08 -4.31
C HIS A 207 9.69 39.03 -4.83
N GLY A 208 8.74 39.59 -4.09
CA GLY A 208 7.36 39.73 -4.57
C GLY A 208 6.53 40.60 -3.66
N ARG A 209 5.42 41.11 -4.20
CA ARG A 209 4.46 41.93 -3.45
C ARG A 209 3.05 41.42 -3.68
N VAL A 210 2.29 41.23 -2.60
CA VAL A 210 0.92 40.72 -2.65
C VAL A 210 0.01 41.61 -1.82
N LEU A 211 -1.09 42.07 -2.43
CA LEU A 211 -2.09 42.86 -1.71
C LEU A 211 -2.94 41.96 -0.81
N VAL A 212 -3.12 42.39 0.43
CA VAL A 212 -3.84 41.67 1.47
C VAL A 212 -4.92 42.56 2.08
N GLN A 213 -6.07 41.96 2.38
CA GLN A 213 -7.19 42.65 3.03
C GLN A 213 -7.29 42.36 4.54
N GLU A 214 -6.68 41.27 5.01
CA GLU A 214 -6.68 40.83 6.40
C GLU A 214 -5.61 41.55 7.24
N GLU A 215 -5.90 41.79 8.52
CA GLU A 215 -4.95 42.41 9.46
C GLU A 215 -3.80 41.48 9.87
N GLN A 216 -4.00 40.16 9.75
CA GLN A 216 -2.99 39.12 10.03
C GLN A 216 -3.00 38.05 8.94
N PRO A 217 -2.47 38.35 7.75
CA PRO A 217 -2.48 37.39 6.66
C PRO A 217 -1.66 36.14 6.97
N GLN A 218 -2.13 35.02 6.41
CA GLN A 218 -1.37 33.79 6.34
C GLN A 218 -0.72 33.60 4.98
N TYR A 219 0.52 33.14 4.99
CA TYR A 219 1.25 32.76 3.79
C TYR A 219 2.00 31.44 3.97
N SER A 220 2.15 30.69 2.88
CA SER A 220 3.05 29.55 2.77
C SER A 220 3.93 29.72 1.54
N ILE A 221 5.08 29.06 1.52
CA ILE A 221 6.01 29.08 0.40
C ILE A 221 5.86 27.78 -0.38
N LEU A 222 5.71 27.91 -1.69
CA LEU A 222 5.63 26.81 -2.64
C LEU A 222 7.01 26.65 -3.29
N GLU A 223 7.74 25.65 -2.83
CA GLU A 223 9.06 25.30 -3.38
C GLU A 223 8.90 24.24 -4.48
N PRO A 224 9.56 24.41 -5.64
CA PRO A 224 9.48 23.42 -6.70
C PRO A 224 10.11 22.11 -6.22
N GLN A 225 9.45 20.99 -6.47
CA GLN A 225 10.03 19.68 -6.24
C GLN A 225 10.25 18.96 -7.56
N THR A 226 11.29 18.13 -7.61
CA THR A 226 11.47 17.25 -8.76
C THR A 226 10.40 16.16 -8.77
N PHE A 227 10.01 15.72 -9.97
CA PHE A 227 9.04 14.64 -10.13
C PHE A 227 9.43 13.39 -9.33
N TRP A 228 10.72 13.00 -9.37
CA TRP A 228 11.20 11.80 -8.69
C TRP A 228 11.24 11.93 -7.16
N GLU A 229 11.54 13.11 -6.61
CA GLU A 229 11.46 13.34 -5.17
C GLU A 229 10.02 13.31 -4.67
N GLY A 230 9.10 13.92 -5.42
CA GLY A 230 7.69 13.87 -5.11
C GLY A 230 7.13 12.45 -5.17
N MET A 231 7.52 11.65 -6.17
CA MET A 231 7.12 10.24 -6.27
C MET A 231 7.60 9.42 -5.07
N LYS A 232 8.82 9.65 -4.56
CA LYS A 232 9.33 8.99 -3.34
C LYS A 232 8.57 9.39 -2.07
N LYS A 233 7.94 10.57 -2.05
CA LYS A 233 7.07 10.98 -0.94
C LYS A 233 5.69 10.33 -1.00
N ILE A 234 5.21 9.98 -2.18
CA ILE A 234 3.92 9.28 -2.33
C ILE A 234 4.11 7.78 -2.14
N TYR A 235 5.14 7.21 -2.79
CA TYR A 235 5.34 5.76 -2.88
C TYR A 235 6.57 5.28 -2.11
N THR A 236 6.41 4.17 -1.38
CA THR A 236 7.39 3.50 -0.57
C THR A 236 7.17 1.99 -0.59
N PHE A 237 8.26 1.22 -0.46
CA PHE A 237 8.18 -0.23 -0.28
C PHE A 237 8.09 -0.64 1.20
N SER A 238 7.99 0.33 2.11
CA SER A 238 7.99 0.08 3.56
C SER A 238 6.84 -0.83 4.01
N ASN A 239 5.67 -0.79 3.36
CA ASN A 239 4.55 -1.64 3.77
C ASN A 239 4.83 -3.13 3.52
N PHE A 240 5.50 -3.46 2.41
CA PHE A 240 5.88 -4.84 2.12
C PHE A 240 6.86 -5.38 3.15
N THR A 241 7.86 -4.58 3.54
CA THR A 241 8.82 -5.00 4.57
C THR A 241 8.18 -5.07 5.95
N LYS A 242 7.26 -4.15 6.28
CA LYS A 242 6.46 -4.21 7.52
C LYS A 242 5.64 -5.49 7.57
N VAL A 243 4.91 -5.84 6.51
CA VAL A 243 4.09 -7.06 6.46
C VAL A 243 4.92 -8.33 6.70
N LEU A 244 6.10 -8.43 6.08
CA LEU A 244 6.95 -9.62 6.21
C LEU A 244 7.61 -9.73 7.59
N ASN A 245 7.94 -8.60 8.22
CA ASN A 245 8.72 -8.55 9.46
C ASN A 245 7.88 -8.23 10.70
N ASN A 246 6.56 -8.12 10.59
CA ASN A 246 5.69 -7.78 11.72
C ASN A 246 5.57 -8.97 12.69
N PRO A 247 6.03 -8.86 13.96
CA PRO A 247 5.92 -9.95 14.93
C PRO A 247 4.48 -10.27 15.33
N GLU A 248 3.59 -9.28 15.33
CA GLU A 248 2.17 -9.42 15.65
C GLU A 248 1.36 -10.05 14.50
N PHE A 249 1.95 -10.04 13.30
CA PHE A 249 1.37 -10.58 12.09
C PHE A 249 2.36 -11.54 11.42
N PRO A 250 2.44 -12.81 11.87
CA PRO A 250 3.38 -13.80 11.32
C PRO A 250 2.95 -14.24 9.90
N PHE A 251 3.18 -13.37 8.93
CA PHE A 251 2.72 -13.51 7.55
C PHE A 251 3.20 -14.82 6.90
N SER A 252 4.47 -15.18 7.09
CA SER A 252 5.06 -16.40 6.52
C SER A 252 4.33 -17.67 6.97
N THR A 253 3.97 -17.73 8.26
CA THR A 253 3.16 -18.82 8.82
C THR A 253 1.78 -18.87 8.19
N PHE A 254 1.08 -17.73 8.11
CA PHE A 254 -0.26 -17.69 7.51
C PHE A 254 -0.24 -18.06 6.02
N PHE A 255 0.78 -17.60 5.30
CA PHE A 255 1.00 -17.94 3.90
C PHE A 255 1.24 -19.45 3.73
N LEU A 256 2.11 -20.05 4.55
CA LEU A 256 2.39 -21.47 4.51
C LEU A 256 1.18 -22.32 4.89
N ASN A 257 0.43 -21.93 5.93
CA ASN A 257 -0.81 -22.60 6.33
C ASN A 257 -1.82 -22.60 5.19
N SER A 258 -1.98 -21.47 4.49
CA SER A 258 -2.87 -21.37 3.33
C SER A 258 -2.43 -22.29 2.20
N LEU A 259 -1.12 -22.38 1.96
CA LEU A 259 -0.57 -23.23 0.92
C LEU A 259 -0.82 -24.71 1.24
N ILE A 260 -0.60 -25.11 2.50
CA ILE A 260 -0.85 -26.47 2.99
C ILE A 260 -2.33 -26.82 2.86
N VAL A 261 -3.22 -25.94 3.34
CA VAL A 261 -4.68 -26.18 3.27
C VAL A 261 -5.16 -26.24 1.83
N ALA A 262 -4.81 -25.24 1.00
CA ALA A 262 -5.29 -25.17 -0.38
C ALA A 262 -4.73 -26.31 -1.24
N ALA A 263 -3.42 -26.58 -1.17
CA ALA A 263 -2.80 -27.66 -1.92
C ALA A 263 -3.23 -29.04 -1.40
N GLY A 264 -3.30 -29.21 -0.08
CA GLY A 264 -3.74 -30.45 0.56
C GLY A 264 -5.17 -30.81 0.16
N THR A 265 -6.11 -29.86 0.25
CA THR A 265 -7.48 -30.07 -0.22
C THR A 265 -7.53 -30.34 -1.72
N ALA A 266 -6.80 -29.58 -2.55
CA ALA A 266 -6.82 -29.76 -4.00
C ALA A 266 -6.27 -31.14 -4.43
N LEU A 267 -5.12 -31.57 -3.89
CA LEU A 267 -4.53 -32.88 -4.19
C LEU A 267 -5.45 -34.03 -3.76
N ALA A 268 -5.95 -33.98 -2.52
CA ALA A 268 -6.83 -35.02 -2.01
C ALA A 268 -8.17 -35.06 -2.77
N THR A 269 -8.73 -33.89 -3.10
CA THR A 269 -9.95 -33.79 -3.90
C THR A 269 -9.76 -34.37 -5.29
N VAL A 270 -8.68 -34.02 -5.99
CA VAL A 270 -8.39 -34.54 -7.34
C VAL A 270 -8.24 -36.05 -7.28
N PHE A 271 -7.47 -36.57 -6.32
CA PHE A 271 -7.28 -38.01 -6.15
C PHE A 271 -8.62 -38.73 -5.95
N LEU A 272 -9.42 -38.30 -4.96
CA LEU A 272 -10.70 -38.92 -4.63
C LEU A 272 -11.73 -38.80 -5.77
N CYS A 273 -11.81 -37.63 -6.41
CA CYS A 273 -12.71 -37.41 -7.53
C CYS A 273 -12.28 -38.20 -8.77
N THR A 274 -10.98 -38.45 -8.97
CA THR A 274 -10.49 -39.26 -10.10
C THR A 274 -10.88 -40.72 -9.90
N MET A 275 -10.71 -41.24 -8.69
CA MET A 275 -11.17 -42.60 -8.34
C MET A 275 -12.69 -42.74 -8.51
N ALA A 276 -13.46 -41.81 -7.94
CA ALA A 276 -14.91 -41.85 -8.04
C ALA A 276 -15.40 -41.65 -9.48
N GLY A 277 -14.81 -40.69 -10.21
CA GLY A 277 -15.10 -40.43 -11.61
C GLY A 277 -14.83 -41.64 -12.49
N TYR A 278 -13.71 -42.34 -12.26
CA TYR A 278 -13.38 -43.60 -12.93
C TYR A 278 -14.45 -44.67 -12.66
N ALA A 279 -14.82 -44.89 -11.40
CA ALA A 279 -15.86 -45.85 -11.05
C ALA A 279 -17.21 -45.51 -11.71
N PHE A 280 -17.68 -44.26 -11.60
CA PHE A 280 -18.96 -43.82 -12.18
C PHE A 280 -18.93 -43.71 -13.72
N ALA A 281 -17.77 -43.62 -14.35
CA ALA A 281 -17.65 -43.61 -15.81
C ALA A 281 -17.58 -45.03 -16.37
N LYS A 282 -16.65 -45.86 -15.86
CA LYS A 282 -16.22 -47.11 -16.52
C LYS A 282 -16.60 -48.40 -15.79
N LYS A 283 -17.07 -48.34 -14.54
CA LYS A 283 -17.49 -49.53 -13.80
C LYS A 283 -19.01 -49.63 -13.74
N GLU A 284 -19.52 -50.86 -13.80
CA GLU A 284 -20.92 -51.16 -13.60
C GLU A 284 -21.14 -51.65 -12.17
N PHE A 285 -22.09 -51.04 -11.46
CA PHE A 285 -22.47 -51.42 -10.11
C PHE A 285 -23.92 -51.04 -9.83
N PHE A 286 -24.50 -51.68 -8.82
CA PHE A 286 -25.91 -51.49 -8.45
C PHE A 286 -26.22 -50.01 -8.16
N MET A 287 -27.31 -49.51 -8.74
CA MET A 287 -27.79 -48.12 -8.59
C MET A 287 -26.85 -47.00 -9.07
N LYS A 288 -25.85 -47.29 -9.91
CA LYS A 288 -24.91 -46.29 -10.46
C LYS A 288 -25.57 -44.98 -10.93
N LYS A 289 -26.64 -45.07 -11.74
CA LYS A 289 -27.35 -43.89 -12.29
C LYS A 289 -28.10 -43.11 -11.20
N GLN A 290 -28.77 -43.81 -10.30
CA GLN A 290 -29.54 -43.21 -9.21
C GLN A 290 -28.63 -42.53 -8.19
N LEU A 291 -27.54 -43.20 -7.78
CA LEU A 291 -26.55 -42.63 -6.87
C LEU A 291 -25.91 -41.37 -7.46
N PHE A 292 -25.55 -41.41 -8.75
CA PHE A 292 -25.01 -40.23 -9.44
C PHE A 292 -26.02 -39.09 -9.48
N ALA A 293 -27.30 -39.36 -9.78
CA ALA A 293 -28.35 -38.35 -9.80
C ALA A 293 -28.60 -37.73 -8.42
N ILE A 294 -28.57 -38.53 -7.34
CA ILE A 294 -28.69 -38.05 -5.96
C ILE A 294 -27.53 -37.12 -5.63
N LEU A 295 -26.29 -37.53 -5.95
CA LEU A 295 -25.12 -36.69 -5.74
C LEU A 295 -25.26 -35.35 -6.46
N LEU A 296 -25.61 -35.34 -7.76
CA LEU A 296 -25.81 -34.10 -8.52
C LEU A 296 -26.90 -33.20 -7.93
N SER A 297 -27.98 -33.78 -7.42
CA SER A 297 -29.09 -33.04 -6.80
C SER A 297 -28.61 -32.22 -5.58
N THR A 298 -27.58 -32.69 -4.87
CA THR A 298 -27.01 -31.94 -3.72
C THR A 298 -26.36 -30.62 -4.13
N MET A 299 -25.92 -30.47 -5.38
CA MET A 299 -25.33 -29.22 -5.88
C MET A 299 -26.35 -28.09 -6.02
N MET A 300 -27.65 -28.41 -6.01
CA MET A 300 -28.72 -27.39 -6.01
C MET A 300 -28.88 -26.72 -4.64
N ILE A 301 -28.33 -27.33 -3.58
CA ILE A 301 -28.42 -26.82 -2.21
C ILE A 301 -27.27 -25.83 -1.98
N PRO A 302 -27.55 -24.58 -1.56
CA PRO A 302 -26.51 -23.61 -1.23
C PRO A 302 -25.59 -24.13 -0.12
N GLY A 303 -24.27 -24.12 -0.38
CA GLY A 303 -23.27 -24.65 0.55
C GLY A 303 -23.28 -24.04 1.95
N MET A 304 -23.71 -22.77 2.08
CA MET A 304 -23.79 -22.09 3.39
C MET A 304 -24.77 -22.75 4.37
N ILE A 305 -25.78 -23.47 3.88
CA ILE A 305 -26.74 -24.18 4.76
C ILE A 305 -26.03 -25.27 5.56
N PHE A 306 -25.00 -25.90 4.98
CA PHE A 306 -24.24 -26.95 5.64
C PHE A 306 -23.21 -26.43 6.64
N MET A 307 -22.97 -25.11 6.71
CA MET A 307 -21.89 -24.55 7.51
C MET A 307 -22.04 -24.82 9.01
N VAL A 308 -23.24 -24.60 9.57
CA VAL A 308 -23.53 -24.85 10.99
C VAL A 308 -23.39 -26.34 11.35
N PRO A 309 -24.05 -27.29 10.66
CA PRO A 309 -23.89 -28.70 10.99
C PRO A 309 -22.45 -29.20 10.74
N GLN A 310 -21.76 -28.70 9.71
CA GLN A 310 -20.37 -29.05 9.44
C GLN A 310 -19.44 -28.58 10.57
N PHE A 311 -19.63 -27.34 11.08
CA PHE A 311 -18.90 -26.84 12.23
C PHE A 311 -19.17 -27.69 13.48
N ALA A 312 -20.42 -28.06 13.73
CA ALA A 312 -20.78 -28.91 14.88
C ALA A 312 -20.07 -30.28 14.83
N ILE A 313 -19.95 -30.89 13.64
CA ILE A 313 -19.21 -32.16 13.45
C ILE A 313 -17.72 -31.97 13.72
N VAL A 314 -17.11 -30.93 13.15
CA VAL A 314 -15.68 -30.62 13.32
C VAL A 314 -15.35 -30.32 14.79
N ASN A 315 -16.22 -29.58 15.48
CA ASN A 315 -16.10 -29.33 16.91
C ASN A 315 -16.24 -30.62 17.73
N LYS A 316 -17.22 -31.48 17.40
CA LYS A 316 -17.39 -32.78 18.06
C LYS A 316 -16.17 -33.70 17.89
N PHE A 317 -15.47 -33.59 16.76
CA PHE A 317 -14.22 -34.33 16.52
C PHE A 317 -12.98 -33.66 17.13
N ASN A 318 -13.12 -32.51 17.78
CA ASN A 318 -12.01 -31.69 18.29
C ASN A 318 -11.01 -31.31 17.19
N TRP A 319 -11.51 -31.00 15.99
CA TRP A 319 -10.71 -30.59 14.83
C TRP A 319 -10.59 -29.07 14.67
N ILE A 320 -11.11 -28.29 15.62
CA ILE A 320 -10.88 -26.85 15.70
C ILE A 320 -9.39 -26.57 15.84
N ASN A 321 -8.88 -25.54 15.17
CA ASN A 321 -7.45 -25.20 15.15
C ASN A 321 -6.55 -26.33 14.62
N THR A 322 -6.97 -27.02 13.55
CA THR A 322 -6.16 -28.09 12.93
C THR A 322 -6.29 -28.12 11.42
N TYR A 323 -5.27 -28.64 10.73
CA TYR A 323 -5.31 -28.83 9.27
C TYR A 323 -6.44 -29.73 8.81
N GLN A 324 -6.73 -30.84 9.52
CA GLN A 324 -7.81 -31.73 9.15
C GLN A 324 -9.19 -31.05 9.22
N GLY A 325 -9.44 -30.17 10.21
CA GLY A 325 -10.67 -29.39 10.30
C GLY A 325 -10.84 -28.40 9.14
N MET A 326 -9.74 -27.96 8.55
CA MET A 326 -9.72 -27.07 7.39
C MET A 326 -9.84 -27.83 6.06
N ILE A 327 -9.25 -29.02 5.97
CA ILE A 327 -9.11 -29.78 4.71
C ILE A 327 -10.27 -30.76 4.50
N VAL A 328 -10.53 -31.64 5.47
CA VAL A 328 -11.39 -32.83 5.32
C VAL A 328 -12.83 -32.49 4.92
N PRO A 329 -13.49 -31.48 5.50
CA PRO A 329 -14.89 -31.17 5.15
C PRO A 329 -15.11 -30.82 3.68
N HIS A 330 -14.06 -30.37 2.98
CA HIS A 330 -14.13 -29.94 1.58
C HIS A 330 -13.76 -31.02 0.57
N LEU A 331 -13.35 -32.22 1.02
CA LEU A 331 -12.93 -33.31 0.13
C LEU A 331 -14.10 -33.93 -0.64
N ALA A 332 -15.32 -33.83 -0.10
CA ALA A 332 -16.54 -34.27 -0.76
C ALA A 332 -16.96 -33.27 -1.85
N ASN A 333 -16.26 -33.30 -2.99
CA ASN A 333 -16.48 -32.36 -4.09
C ASN A 333 -17.30 -33.03 -5.23
N ILE A 334 -18.62 -32.86 -5.17
CA ILE A 334 -19.54 -33.42 -6.19
C ILE A 334 -19.27 -32.85 -7.59
N PHE A 335 -18.94 -31.56 -7.67
CA PHE A 335 -18.60 -30.91 -8.95
C PHE A 335 -17.35 -31.53 -9.57
N GLY A 336 -16.31 -31.78 -8.78
CA GLY A 336 -15.10 -32.46 -9.23
C GLY A 336 -15.35 -33.88 -9.71
N LEU A 337 -16.19 -34.63 -8.98
CA LEU A 337 -16.65 -35.95 -9.39
C LEU A 337 -17.40 -35.90 -10.73
N PHE A 338 -18.31 -34.94 -10.91
CA PHE A 338 -19.05 -34.75 -12.15
C PHE A 338 -18.12 -34.45 -13.33
N LEU A 339 -17.19 -33.50 -13.16
CA LEU A 339 -16.23 -33.12 -14.19
C LEU A 339 -15.35 -34.31 -14.62
N LEU A 340 -14.77 -35.01 -13.66
CA LEU A 340 -13.88 -36.14 -13.98
C LEU A 340 -14.66 -37.32 -14.56
N ARG A 341 -15.87 -37.61 -14.07
CA ARG A 341 -16.73 -38.61 -14.70
C ARG A 341 -17.02 -38.25 -16.15
N GLN A 342 -17.37 -37.00 -16.43
CA GLN A 342 -17.73 -36.57 -17.79
C GLN A 342 -16.56 -36.68 -18.75
N TYR A 343 -15.36 -36.30 -18.32
CA TYR A 343 -14.14 -36.42 -19.12
C TYR A 343 -13.71 -37.88 -19.30
N ILE A 344 -13.66 -38.68 -18.22
CA ILE A 344 -13.26 -40.09 -18.29
C ILE A 344 -14.23 -40.89 -19.19
N SER A 345 -15.51 -40.53 -19.24
CA SER A 345 -16.48 -41.14 -20.17
C SER A 345 -16.13 -40.96 -21.64
N THR A 346 -15.31 -39.97 -22.04
CA THR A 346 -14.90 -39.79 -23.44
C THR A 346 -13.69 -40.64 -23.83
N ILE A 347 -13.02 -41.30 -22.88
CA ILE A 347 -11.91 -42.20 -23.17
C ILE A 347 -12.47 -43.47 -23.84
N PRO A 348 -11.94 -43.94 -24.99
CA PRO A 348 -12.46 -45.12 -25.68
C PRO A 348 -12.44 -46.39 -24.81
N ASP A 349 -13.51 -47.19 -24.88
CA ASP A 349 -13.61 -48.45 -24.12
C ASP A 349 -12.61 -49.51 -24.60
N SER A 350 -12.19 -49.44 -25.87
CA SER A 350 -11.19 -50.33 -26.49
C SER A 350 -9.85 -50.37 -25.73
N LEU A 351 -9.44 -49.26 -25.12
CA LEU A 351 -8.22 -49.20 -24.29
C LEU A 351 -8.34 -50.08 -23.03
N PHE A 352 -9.53 -50.15 -22.44
CA PHE A 352 -9.79 -50.95 -21.24
C PHE A 352 -9.95 -52.44 -21.58
N GLU A 353 -10.56 -52.75 -22.72
CA GLU A 353 -10.65 -54.10 -23.26
C GLU A 353 -9.25 -54.65 -23.57
N ALA A 354 -8.40 -53.86 -24.24
CA ALA A 354 -7.01 -54.22 -24.52
C ALA A 354 -6.21 -54.47 -23.23
N ALA A 355 -6.31 -53.57 -22.24
CA ALA A 355 -5.65 -53.74 -20.96
C ALA A 355 -6.12 -54.99 -20.20
N THR A 356 -7.41 -55.35 -20.34
CA THR A 356 -7.97 -56.58 -19.75
C THR A 356 -7.41 -57.83 -20.44
N ILE A 357 -7.26 -57.81 -21.77
CA ILE A 357 -6.62 -58.89 -22.54
C ILE A 357 -5.14 -59.05 -22.14
N ASP A 358 -4.43 -57.94 -21.90
CA ASP A 358 -3.05 -57.92 -21.39
C ASP A 358 -2.92 -58.32 -19.91
N GLY A 359 -4.03 -58.63 -19.23
CA GLY A 359 -4.05 -59.06 -17.84
C GLY A 359 -3.72 -57.94 -16.83
N ALA A 360 -3.89 -56.67 -17.22
CA ALA A 360 -3.65 -55.55 -16.33
C ALA A 360 -4.67 -55.52 -15.18
N SER A 361 -4.17 -55.41 -13.95
CA SER A 361 -5.00 -55.18 -12.76
C SER A 361 -5.67 -53.82 -12.79
N GLU A 362 -6.75 -53.65 -12.03
CA GLU A 362 -7.48 -52.38 -11.93
C GLU A 362 -6.60 -51.20 -11.49
N LEU A 363 -5.65 -51.44 -10.58
CA LEU A 363 -4.73 -50.41 -10.13
C LEU A 363 -3.74 -50.01 -11.25
N GLN A 364 -3.36 -50.96 -12.11
CA GLN A 364 -2.54 -50.69 -13.29
C GLN A 364 -3.32 -49.87 -14.31
N ILE A 365 -4.56 -50.26 -14.63
CA ILE A 365 -5.45 -49.50 -15.52
C ILE A 365 -5.62 -48.06 -15.01
N PHE A 366 -5.88 -47.89 -13.71
CA PHE A 366 -6.01 -46.57 -13.11
C PHE A 366 -4.74 -45.72 -13.27
N LYS A 367 -3.57 -46.28 -12.95
CA LYS A 367 -2.30 -45.54 -12.98
C LYS A 367 -1.75 -45.28 -14.38
N ILE A 368 -1.90 -46.24 -15.30
CA ILE A 368 -1.27 -46.22 -16.63
C ILE A 368 -2.19 -45.60 -17.67
N ILE A 369 -3.51 -45.78 -17.56
CA ILE A 369 -4.48 -45.30 -18.55
C ILE A 369 -5.23 -44.08 -18.01
N ILE A 370 -5.90 -44.21 -16.87
CA ILE A 370 -6.80 -43.14 -16.37
C ILE A 370 -6.02 -41.87 -16.02
N ILE A 371 -4.97 -41.98 -15.19
CA ILE A 371 -4.23 -40.79 -14.73
C ILE A 371 -3.60 -40.00 -15.91
N PRO A 372 -2.84 -40.61 -16.84
CA PRO A 372 -2.19 -39.84 -17.90
C PRO A 372 -3.18 -39.23 -18.89
N LEU A 373 -4.23 -39.97 -19.28
CA LEU A 373 -5.24 -39.48 -20.22
C LEU A 373 -6.16 -38.41 -19.60
N SER A 374 -6.38 -38.47 -18.29
CA SER A 374 -7.19 -37.50 -17.54
C SER A 374 -6.37 -36.34 -16.96
N LEU A 375 -5.06 -36.30 -17.19
CA LEU A 375 -4.18 -35.28 -16.63
C LEU A 375 -4.68 -33.84 -16.90
N PRO A 376 -5.16 -33.47 -18.11
CA PRO A 376 -5.64 -32.11 -18.36
C PRO A 376 -6.82 -31.71 -17.46
N ILE A 377 -7.81 -32.60 -17.30
CA ILE A 377 -8.97 -32.32 -16.45
C ILE A 377 -8.61 -32.41 -14.96
N MET A 378 -7.66 -33.26 -14.57
CA MET A 378 -7.15 -33.33 -13.19
C MET A 378 -6.44 -32.04 -12.79
N VAL A 379 -5.62 -31.46 -13.68
CA VAL A 379 -4.98 -30.14 -13.47
C VAL A 379 -6.03 -29.03 -13.40
N THR A 380 -7.07 -29.10 -14.23
CA THR A 380 -8.20 -28.17 -14.18
C THR A 380 -8.89 -28.21 -12.80
N LEU A 381 -9.25 -29.41 -12.33
CA LEU A 381 -9.89 -29.58 -11.04
C LEU A 381 -8.97 -29.16 -9.89
N PHE A 382 -7.67 -29.46 -9.99
CA PHE A 382 -6.67 -29.02 -9.02
C PHE A 382 -6.68 -27.50 -8.89
N LEU A 383 -6.58 -26.77 -10.00
CA LEU A 383 -6.54 -25.32 -10.00
C LEU A 383 -7.83 -24.70 -9.45
N LEU A 384 -8.99 -25.17 -9.90
CA LEU A 384 -10.28 -24.68 -9.42
C LEU A 384 -10.43 -24.89 -7.91
N THR A 385 -10.04 -26.07 -7.42
CA THR A 385 -10.10 -26.38 -5.99
C THR A 385 -9.07 -25.58 -5.20
N PHE A 386 -7.85 -25.43 -5.71
CA PHE A 386 -6.79 -24.66 -5.06
C PHE A 386 -7.20 -23.19 -4.92
N VAL A 387 -7.65 -22.55 -6.00
CA VAL A 387 -8.07 -21.14 -5.97
C VAL A 387 -9.24 -20.94 -5.00
N GLY A 388 -10.22 -21.86 -5.03
CA GLY A 388 -11.35 -21.82 -4.10
C GLY A 388 -10.94 -21.91 -2.64
N GLN A 389 -10.01 -22.82 -2.30
CA GLN A 389 -9.55 -23.00 -0.92
C GLN A 389 -8.54 -21.94 -0.47
N TRP A 390 -7.71 -21.44 -1.39
CA TRP A 390 -6.79 -20.33 -1.13
C TRP A 390 -7.53 -19.06 -0.72
N GLY A 391 -8.68 -18.79 -1.35
CA GLY A 391 -9.56 -17.66 -1.02
C GLY A 391 -10.64 -17.97 0.02
N ASN A 392 -10.66 -19.16 0.62
CA ASN A 392 -11.71 -19.56 1.56
C ASN A 392 -11.56 -18.80 2.88
N PHE A 393 -12.22 -17.66 3.01
CA PHE A 393 -12.15 -16.84 4.22
C PHE A 393 -13.08 -17.37 5.31
N LEU A 394 -14.36 -17.59 4.96
CA LEU A 394 -15.43 -17.78 5.92
C LEU A 394 -15.26 -19.05 6.76
N TRP A 395 -14.98 -20.20 6.11
CA TRP A 395 -14.77 -21.45 6.84
C TRP A 395 -13.53 -21.37 7.75
N GLN A 396 -12.45 -20.80 7.22
CA GLN A 396 -11.18 -20.72 7.93
C GLN A 396 -11.26 -19.79 9.13
N LEU A 397 -12.11 -18.76 9.08
CA LEU A 397 -12.40 -17.87 10.19
C LEU A 397 -13.15 -18.59 11.32
N ILE A 398 -14.14 -19.43 11.01
CA ILE A 398 -14.95 -20.08 12.06
C ILE A 398 -14.27 -21.29 12.70
N VAL A 399 -13.40 -21.99 11.96
CA VAL A 399 -12.71 -23.21 12.43
C VAL A 399 -11.40 -22.90 13.16
N ASN A 400 -10.96 -21.63 13.13
CA ASN A 400 -9.77 -21.16 13.85
C ASN A 400 -10.13 -20.12 14.90
N THR A 401 -9.51 -20.23 16.08
CA THR A 401 -9.61 -19.21 17.12
C THR A 401 -8.69 -18.00 16.83
N PRO A 402 -8.93 -16.83 17.45
CA PRO A 402 -8.12 -15.61 17.29
C PRO A 402 -6.63 -15.72 17.69
N ASP A 403 -6.24 -16.79 18.36
CA ASP A 403 -4.87 -17.13 18.77
C ASP A 403 -4.28 -18.35 18.03
N SER A 404 -5.04 -18.97 17.13
CA SER A 404 -4.61 -20.17 16.38
C SER A 404 -3.37 -19.94 15.53
N VAL A 405 -2.36 -20.79 15.72
CA VAL A 405 -1.16 -20.86 14.87
C VAL A 405 -1.45 -21.37 13.46
N TYR A 406 -2.60 -22.01 13.24
CA TYR A 406 -3.01 -22.61 11.96
C TYR A 406 -3.78 -21.65 11.06
N ARG A 407 -3.95 -20.39 11.48
CA ARG A 407 -4.67 -19.37 10.73
C ARG A 407 -4.14 -19.25 9.30
N THR A 408 -5.07 -19.17 8.35
CA THR A 408 -4.75 -18.93 6.93
C THR A 408 -4.61 -17.44 6.64
N LEU A 409 -3.93 -17.12 5.55
CA LEU A 409 -3.63 -15.77 5.08
C LEU A 409 -4.88 -14.92 4.86
N PRO A 410 -5.99 -15.39 4.24
CA PRO A 410 -7.20 -14.59 4.13
C PRO A 410 -7.73 -14.13 5.49
N VAL A 411 -7.69 -15.01 6.50
CA VAL A 411 -8.12 -14.71 7.87
C VAL A 411 -7.12 -13.78 8.55
N GLY A 412 -5.83 -14.01 8.35
CA GLY A 412 -4.77 -13.14 8.85
C GLY A 412 -4.91 -11.71 8.33
N LEU A 413 -5.13 -11.51 7.03
CA LEU A 413 -5.25 -10.17 6.44
C LEU A 413 -6.41 -9.37 7.03
N ALA A 414 -7.43 -10.03 7.59
CA ALA A 414 -8.51 -9.35 8.30
C ALA A 414 -8.07 -8.73 9.64
N LEU A 415 -6.92 -9.12 10.20
CA LEU A 415 -6.37 -8.51 11.42
C LEU A 415 -5.94 -7.04 11.21
N PHE A 416 -5.61 -6.66 9.97
CA PHE A 416 -5.37 -5.25 9.62
C PHE A 416 -6.63 -4.38 9.69
N ARG A 417 -7.81 -5.00 9.88
CA ARG A 417 -9.07 -4.33 10.19
C ARG A 417 -9.39 -4.46 11.68
N GLY A 418 -8.56 -3.85 12.52
CA GLY A 418 -8.72 -3.86 13.98
C GLY A 418 -9.80 -2.89 14.48
N GLN A 419 -10.06 -2.92 15.80
CA GLN A 419 -11.06 -2.06 16.46
C GLN A 419 -10.68 -0.56 16.52
N TYR A 420 -9.39 -0.22 16.41
CA TYR A 420 -8.88 1.15 16.60
C TYR A 420 -8.27 1.79 15.34
N GLY A 421 -8.27 1.10 14.20
CA GLY A 421 -7.70 1.60 12.95
C GLY A 421 -7.71 0.55 11.84
N GLN A 422 -7.66 1.01 10.59
CA GLN A 422 -7.49 0.14 9.43
C GLN A 422 -6.22 0.52 8.67
N ASP A 423 -5.26 -0.40 8.64
CA ASP A 423 -4.01 -0.24 7.89
C ASP A 423 -4.21 -0.76 6.46
N TRP A 424 -4.93 0.02 5.66
CA TRP A 424 -5.24 -0.32 4.28
C TRP A 424 -4.00 -0.60 3.44
N GLU A 425 -2.93 0.18 3.62
CA GLU A 425 -1.69 0.03 2.85
C GLU A 425 -0.99 -1.30 3.17
N MET A 426 -0.94 -1.70 4.44
CA MET A 426 -0.36 -2.99 4.84
C MET A 426 -1.23 -4.16 4.38
N MET A 427 -2.56 -4.04 4.50
CA MET A 427 -3.48 -5.05 4.01
C MET A 427 -3.34 -5.25 2.50
N MET A 428 -3.21 -4.17 1.72
CA MET A 428 -3.00 -4.26 0.27
C MET A 428 -1.61 -4.83 -0.08
N ALA A 429 -0.57 -4.52 0.69
CA ALA A 429 0.75 -5.13 0.51
C ALA A 429 0.71 -6.66 0.76
N GLY A 430 0.03 -7.10 1.82
CA GLY A 430 -0.20 -8.51 2.09
C GLY A 430 -1.05 -9.20 1.01
N ALA A 431 -2.06 -8.50 0.47
CA ALA A 431 -2.88 -8.99 -0.63
C ALA A 431 -2.09 -9.11 -1.95
N CYS A 432 -1.11 -8.23 -2.21
CA CYS A 432 -0.21 -8.38 -3.37
C CYS A 432 0.53 -9.73 -3.33
N PHE A 433 1.05 -10.11 -2.16
CA PHE A 433 1.71 -11.40 -2.00
C PHE A 433 0.75 -12.58 -2.14
N SER A 434 -0.51 -12.44 -1.73
CA SER A 434 -1.50 -13.52 -1.81
C SER A 434 -1.85 -13.92 -3.24
N ILE A 435 -1.58 -13.07 -4.23
CA ILE A 435 -1.79 -13.37 -5.65
C ILE A 435 -0.68 -14.27 -6.22
N LEU A 436 0.52 -14.25 -5.65
CA LEU A 436 1.69 -14.94 -6.22
C LEU A 436 1.46 -16.44 -6.44
N PRO A 437 0.92 -17.23 -5.48
CA PRO A 437 0.73 -18.66 -5.70
C PRO A 437 -0.24 -18.97 -6.83
N ILE A 438 -1.33 -18.20 -6.94
CA ILE A 438 -2.30 -18.36 -8.02
C ILE A 438 -1.66 -18.03 -9.37
N ALA A 439 -0.92 -16.93 -9.45
CA ALA A 439 -0.24 -16.52 -10.67
C ALA A 439 0.81 -17.55 -11.12
N ILE A 440 1.63 -18.06 -10.20
CA ILE A 440 2.61 -19.11 -10.48
C ILE A 440 1.92 -20.38 -10.98
N LEU A 441 0.88 -20.84 -10.27
CA LEU A 441 0.14 -22.04 -10.68
C LEU A 441 -0.50 -21.89 -12.06
N PHE A 442 -1.07 -20.73 -12.36
CA PHE A 442 -1.64 -20.45 -13.67
C PHE A 442 -0.59 -20.51 -14.78
N LEU A 443 0.58 -19.88 -14.56
CA LEU A 443 1.69 -19.91 -15.53
C LEU A 443 2.24 -21.32 -15.77
N LEU A 444 2.23 -22.18 -14.75
CA LEU A 444 2.63 -23.58 -14.88
C LEU A 444 1.56 -24.41 -15.60
N ALA A 445 0.29 -24.17 -15.31
CA ALA A 445 -0.82 -24.96 -15.84
C ALA A 445 -1.20 -24.60 -17.29
N GLN A 446 -0.93 -23.38 -17.77
CA GLN A 446 -1.29 -22.92 -19.12
C GLN A 446 -0.85 -23.89 -20.23
N ARG A 447 0.31 -24.54 -20.07
CA ARG A 447 0.84 -25.49 -21.04
C ARG A 447 -0.01 -26.75 -21.14
N VAL A 448 -0.44 -27.30 -20.01
CA VAL A 448 -1.29 -28.51 -19.94
C VAL A 448 -2.66 -28.26 -20.59
N PHE A 449 -3.22 -27.05 -20.41
CA PHE A 449 -4.47 -26.67 -21.07
C PHE A 449 -4.34 -26.64 -22.60
N ILE A 450 -3.26 -26.06 -23.13
CA ILE A 450 -3.02 -25.96 -24.57
C ILE A 450 -2.84 -27.36 -25.17
N GLU A 451 -2.01 -28.20 -24.56
CA GLU A 451 -1.74 -29.57 -25.05
C GLU A 451 -3.01 -30.44 -25.00
N GLY A 452 -3.81 -30.35 -23.93
CA GLY A 452 -5.06 -31.10 -23.77
C GLY A 452 -6.13 -30.76 -24.81
N MET A 453 -6.23 -29.50 -25.23
CA MET A 453 -7.15 -29.09 -26.31
C MET A 453 -6.71 -29.62 -27.69
N THR A 454 -5.41 -29.81 -27.91
CA THR A 454 -4.89 -30.28 -29.21
C THR A 454 -4.96 -31.80 -29.38
N SER A 455 -4.86 -32.58 -28.30
CA SER A 455 -4.84 -34.05 -28.35
C SER A 455 -6.18 -34.70 -28.76
N GLY A 456 -7.32 -34.02 -28.56
CA GLY A 456 -8.64 -34.51 -28.97
C GLY A 456 -8.95 -34.38 -30.48
N SER A 457 -7.98 -33.95 -31.29
CA SER A 457 -8.18 -33.69 -32.72
C SER A 457 -8.04 -34.93 -33.62
N VAL A 458 -7.65 -36.08 -33.06
CA VAL A 458 -7.63 -37.35 -33.81
C VAL A 458 -9.01 -37.98 -33.68
N LYS A 459 -9.79 -37.88 -34.76
CA LYS A 459 -11.08 -38.56 -34.94
C LYS A 459 -10.86 -40.07 -35.08
N GLU A 460 -11.67 -40.85 -34.36
CA GLU A 460 -12.26 -42.07 -34.92
C GLU A 460 -13.55 -41.72 -35.66
#